data_AF-A0A447QIX8-F1
#
_entry.id   AF-A0A447QIX8-F1
#
_cell.length_a   1.000
_cell.length_b   1.000
_cell.length_c   1.000
_cell.angle_alpha   90.00
_cell.angle_beta   90.00
_cell.angle_gamma   90.00
#
_symmetry.space_group_name_H-M   'P 1'
#
loop_
_entity.id
_entity.type
_entity.pdbx_description
1 polymer ?
#
loop_
_entity_poly.entity_id
_entity_poly.type
_entity_poly.pdbx_seq_one_letter_code
_entity_poly.pdbx_strand_id
1 'polypeptide(L)'
;MLIIGGGDGGMLREVSRHRGVEQITMVEIDAGVVEFCRQYLPNHNAGAYDDPRFKLVIDDGVNFVNQTDEKFDVIIFRLHRPDRPR
;
A
#
# COMPACT_ATOMS: atom_id res chain seq x y z
N MET A 1 -0.92 -1.29 -10.74
CA MET A 1 0.09 -0.45 -10.04
C MET A 1 0.43 -1.10 -8.70
N LEU A 2 1.69 -1.01 -8.26
CA LEU A 2 2.18 -1.54 -6.98
C LEU A 2 2.62 -0.42 -6.03
N ILE A 3 2.21 -0.49 -4.77
CA ILE A 3 2.69 0.34 -3.65
C ILE A 3 3.39 -0.59 -2.65
N ILE A 4 4.63 -0.29 -2.27
CA ILE A 4 5.35 -1.01 -1.21
C ILE A 4 5.49 -0.09 0.00
N GLY A 5 4.95 -0.54 1.13
CA GLY A 5 4.67 0.24 2.33
C GLY A 5 3.43 1.12 2.15
N GLY A 6 3.35 2.20 2.93
CA GLY A 6 2.24 3.16 2.80
C GLY A 6 0.95 2.71 3.47
N GLY A 7 1.04 1.85 4.48
CA GLY A 7 -0.11 1.30 5.22
C GLY A 7 -1.06 2.33 5.85
N ASP A 8 -0.70 3.61 5.91
CA ASP A 8 -1.60 4.70 6.34
C ASP A 8 -2.64 5.11 5.29
N GLY A 9 -2.52 4.63 4.04
CA GLY A 9 -3.50 4.84 2.99
C GLY A 9 -3.48 6.22 2.34
N GLY A 10 -2.54 7.11 2.72
CA GLY A 10 -2.43 8.44 2.11
C GLY A 10 -2.03 8.37 0.63
N MET A 11 -1.08 7.48 0.28
CA MET A 11 -0.70 7.25 -1.12
C MET A 11 -1.81 6.56 -1.90
N LEU A 12 -2.49 5.59 -1.28
CA LEU A 12 -3.63 4.90 -1.88
C LEU A 12 -4.74 5.89 -2.27
N ARG A 13 -5.02 6.87 -1.41
CA ARG A 13 -5.99 7.93 -1.69
C ARG A 13 -5.65 8.72 -2.95
N GLU A 14 -4.41 9.16 -3.10
CA GLU A 14 -4.00 9.96 -4.26
C GLU A 14 -4.04 9.12 -5.54
N VAL A 15 -3.55 7.88 -5.47
CA VAL A 15 -3.58 6.95 -6.61
C VAL A 15 -5.01 6.66 -7.06
N SER A 16 -5.93 6.48 -6.10
CA SER A 16 -7.34 6.18 -6.38
C SER A 16 -8.04 7.29 -7.18
N ARG A 17 -7.52 8.52 -7.18
CA ARG A 17 -8.03 9.62 -8.02
C ARG A 17 -7.74 9.43 -9.52
N HIS A 18 -6.77 8.60 -9.87
CA HIS A 18 -6.43 8.31 -11.26
C HIS A 18 -7.37 7.25 -11.84
N ARG A 19 -8.26 7.66 -12.75
CA ARG A 19 -9.25 6.76 -13.38
C ARG A 19 -8.65 5.72 -14.32
N GLY A 20 -7.46 5.95 -14.86
CA GLY A 20 -6.75 4.99 -15.71
C GLY A 20 -6.07 3.86 -14.96
N VAL A 21 -6.07 3.89 -13.62
CA VAL A 21 -5.54 2.79 -12.82
C VAL A 21 -6.63 1.73 -12.68
N GLU A 22 -6.35 0.51 -13.14
CA GLU A 22 -7.29 -0.62 -13.10
C GLU A 22 -7.17 -1.44 -11.81
N GLN A 23 -5.95 -1.60 -11.30
CA GLN A 23 -5.66 -2.35 -10.07
C GLN A 23 -4.57 -1.65 -9.25
N ILE A 24 -4.77 -1.59 -7.93
CA ILE A 24 -3.83 -1.06 -6.95
C ILE A 24 -3.50 -2.17 -5.95
N THR A 25 -2.27 -2.66 -5.99
CA THR A 25 -1.76 -3.61 -5.00
C THR A 25 -0.90 -2.85 -4.00
N MET A 26 -1.22 -2.92 -2.70
CA MET A 26 -0.36 -2.43 -1.62
C MET A 26 0.23 -3.61 -0.87
N VAL A 27 1.54 -3.61 -0.69
CA VAL A 27 2.26 -4.57 0.14
C VAL A 27 2.72 -3.84 1.38
N GLU A 28 2.22 -4.23 2.55
CA GLU A 28 2.59 -3.66 3.84
C GLU A 28 3.05 -4.77 4.78
N ILE A 29 4.17 -4.55 5.48
CA ILE A 29 4.76 -5.58 6.35
C ILE A 29 3.97 -5.71 7.65
N ASP A 30 3.35 -4.62 8.12
CA ASP A 30 2.64 -4.56 9.39
C ASP A 30 1.13 -4.32 9.18
N ALA A 31 0.34 -5.38 9.32
CA ALA A 31 -1.12 -5.30 9.27
C ALA A 31 -1.70 -4.35 10.34
N GLY A 32 -1.05 -4.25 11.50
CA GLY A 32 -1.46 -3.38 12.60
C GLY A 32 -1.44 -1.90 12.22
N VAL A 33 -0.52 -1.48 11.35
CA VAL A 33 -0.49 -0.10 10.82
C VAL A 33 -1.75 0.18 9.99
N VAL A 34 -2.14 -0.75 9.12
CA VAL A 34 -3.32 -0.59 8.27
C VAL A 34 -4.59 -0.55 9.10
N GLU A 35 -4.74 -1.48 10.04
CA GLU A 35 -5.88 -1.55 10.95
C GLU A 35 -5.98 -0.29 11.82
N PHE A 36 -4.86 0.15 12.39
CA PHE A 36 -4.78 1.37 13.18
C PHE A 36 -5.20 2.59 12.36
N CYS A 37 -4.68 2.75 11.15
CA CYS A 37 -5.03 3.90 10.31
C CYS A 37 -6.48 3.84 9.83
N ARG A 38 -7.02 2.65 9.56
CA ARG A 38 -8.43 2.47 9.22
C ARG A 38 -9.36 2.83 10.38
N GLN A 39 -9.00 2.47 11.61
CA GLN A 39 -9.81 2.73 12.80
C GLN A 39 -9.67 4.17 13.31
N TYR A 40 -8.45 4.69 13.43
CA TYR A 40 -8.16 5.93 14.14
C TYR A 40 -7.88 7.13 13.22
N LEU A 41 -7.52 6.89 11.95
CA LEU A 41 -7.24 7.94 10.97
C LEU A 41 -8.10 7.82 9.68
N PRO A 42 -9.43 7.62 9.79
CA PRO A 42 -10.28 7.38 8.61
C PRO A 42 -10.25 8.54 7.60
N ASN A 43 -10.11 9.78 8.08
CA ASN A 43 -10.03 10.97 7.21
C ASN A 43 -8.71 11.07 6.42
N HIS A 44 -7.65 10.37 6.87
CA HIS A 44 -6.36 10.41 6.20
C HIS A 44 -6.38 9.64 4.88
N ASN A 45 -6.90 8.42 4.90
CA ASN A 45 -7.11 7.62 3.69
C ASN A 45 -8.39 8.05 2.92
N ALA A 46 -9.34 8.72 3.58
CA ALA A 46 -10.58 9.23 2.99
C ALA A 46 -11.40 8.16 2.22
N GLY A 47 -11.49 6.94 2.77
CA GLY A 47 -12.23 5.82 2.19
C GLY A 47 -11.47 5.05 1.11
N ALA A 48 -10.19 5.35 0.88
CA ALA A 48 -9.42 4.72 -0.20
C ALA A 48 -9.20 3.21 -0.01
N TYR A 49 -9.28 2.69 1.22
CA TYR A 49 -9.24 1.24 1.46
C TYR A 49 -10.48 0.50 0.97
N ASP A 50 -11.57 1.21 0.65
CA ASP A 50 -12.81 0.64 0.13
C ASP A 50 -12.90 0.76 -1.41
N ASP A 51 -11.83 1.25 -2.07
CA ASP A 51 -11.78 1.28 -3.53
C ASP A 51 -11.82 -0.17 -4.08
N PRO A 52 -12.73 -0.52 -4.99
CA PRO A 52 -12.86 -1.88 -5.51
C PRO A 52 -11.61 -2.36 -6.28
N ARG A 53 -10.75 -1.43 -6.70
CA ARG A 53 -9.48 -1.73 -7.37
C ARG A 53 -8.36 -2.03 -6.39
N PHE A 54 -8.59 -1.86 -5.09
CA PHE A 54 -7.58 -2.00 -4.06
C PHE A 54 -7.44 -3.46 -3.59
N LYS A 55 -6.19 -3.91 -3.52
CA LYS A 55 -5.76 -5.19 -2.94
C LYS A 55 -4.67 -4.92 -1.92
N LEU A 56 -4.89 -5.35 -0.67
CA LEU A 56 -3.88 -5.35 0.38
C LEU A 56 -3.21 -6.72 0.45
N VAL A 57 -1.88 -6.71 0.54
CA VAL A 57 -1.04 -7.89 0.79
C VAL A 57 -0.21 -7.60 2.03
N ILE A 58 -0.31 -8.48 3.03
CA ILE A 58 0.53 -8.40 4.23
C ILE A 58 1.75 -9.28 4.01
N ASP A 59 2.86 -8.67 3.63
CA ASP A 59 4.13 -9.36 3.33
C ASP A 59 5.30 -8.36 3.35
N ASP A 60 6.52 -8.87 3.41
CA ASP A 60 7.69 -8.09 3.09
C ASP A 60 7.72 -7.75 1.59
N GLY A 61 8.02 -6.49 1.27
CA GLY A 61 8.00 -6.00 -0.11
C GLY A 61 9.00 -6.69 -1.03
N VAL A 62 10.18 -7.06 -0.52
CA VAL A 62 11.20 -7.79 -1.30
C VAL A 62 10.73 -9.22 -1.53
N ASN A 63 10.17 -9.86 -0.51
CA ASN A 63 9.60 -11.19 -0.61
C ASN A 63 8.47 -11.25 -1.66
N PHE A 64 7.51 -10.33 -1.60
CA PHE A 64 6.41 -10.25 -2.56
C PHE A 64 6.90 -10.10 -4.01
N VAL A 65 7.84 -9.17 -4.25
CA VAL A 65 8.35 -8.91 -5.61
C VAL A 65 9.12 -10.11 -6.17
N ASN A 66 9.81 -10.88 -5.32
CA ASN A 66 10.53 -12.08 -5.75
C ASN A 66 9.61 -13.27 -6.07
N GLN A 67 8.40 -13.30 -5.51
CA GLN A 67 7.48 -14.43 -5.65
C GLN A 67 6.33 -14.18 -6.62
N THR A 68 6.00 -12.91 -6.91
CA THR A 68 4.86 -12.57 -7.75
C THR A 68 5.17 -12.65 -9.24
N ASP A 69 4.24 -13.21 -10.00
CA ASP A 69 4.25 -13.16 -11.47
C ASP A 69 3.48 -11.95 -12.02
N GLU A 70 2.81 -11.17 -11.15
CA GLU A 70 2.06 -9.98 -11.54
C GLU A 70 2.99 -8.92 -12.18
N LYS A 71 2.50 -8.25 -13.23
CA LYS A 71 3.20 -7.14 -13.88
C LYS A 71 2.57 -5.81 -13.49
N PHE A 72 3.41 -4.80 -13.32
CA PHE A 72 2.98 -3.47 -12.90
C PHE A 72 3.61 -2.41 -13.80
N ASP A 73 2.81 -1.49 -14.31
CA ASP A 73 3.30 -0.37 -15.12
C ASP A 73 4.05 0.68 -14.28
N VAL A 74 3.66 0.81 -13.01
CA VAL A 74 4.22 1.78 -12.06
C VAL A 74 4.34 1.12 -10.69
N ILE A 75 5.49 1.34 -10.05
CA ILE A 75 5.81 0.90 -8.69
C ILE A 75 6.18 2.13 -7.85
N ILE A 76 5.56 2.26 -6.68
CA ILE A 76 5.83 3.33 -5.72
C ILE A 76 6.38 2.72 -4.43
N PHE A 77 7.56 3.15 -4.00
CA PHE A 77 8.16 2.77 -2.73
C PHE A 77 7.99 3.88 -1.69
N ARG A 78 7.33 3.57 -0.58
CA ARG A 78 7.15 4.50 0.53
C ARG A 78 7.51 3.84 1.84
N LEU A 79 8.81 3.80 2.09
CA LEU A 79 9.43 3.14 3.23
C LEU A 79 9.87 4.18 4.27
N HIS A 80 9.72 3.80 5.54
CA HIS A 80 10.43 4.51 6.61
C HIS A 80 11.93 4.19 6.48
N ARG A 81 12.77 5.07 7.05
CA ARG A 81 14.21 4.82 7.04
C ARG A 81 14.49 3.44 7.64
N PRO A 82 15.39 2.64 7.04
CA PRO A 82 15.79 1.40 7.66
C PRO A 82 16.39 1.71 9.02
N ASP A 83 15.86 1.07 10.04
CA ASP A 83 16.38 1.07 11.40
C ASP A 83 17.81 0.55 11.30
N ARG A 84 18.79 1.42 11.56
CA ARG A 84 20.14 0.91 11.83
C ARG A 84 20.04 0.14 13.15
N PRO A 85 20.51 -1.12 13.21
CA PRO A 85 20.62 -1.79 14.50
C PRO A 85 21.47 -0.91 15.42
N ARG A 86 20.97 -0.67 16.64
CA ARG A 86 21.77 -0.07 17.72
C ARG A 86 22.82 -1.05 18.19
#